data_AF-A0A955YLX9-F1
#
_entry.id   AF-A0A955YLX9-F1
#
_cell.length_a   1.000
_cell.length_b   1.000
_cell.length_c   1.000
_cell.angle_alpha   90.00
_cell.angle_beta   90.00
_cell.angle_gamma   90.00
#
_symmetry.space_group_name_H-M   'P 1'
#
loop_
_entity.id
_entity.type
_entity.pdbx_description
1 polymer ?
#
loop_
_entity_poly.entity_id
_entity_poly.type
_entity_poly.pdbx_seq_one_letter_code
_entity_poly.pdbx_strand_id
1 'polypeptide(L)'
;LSNLKLMKGTGCATCGDSGYKGRVALYEVMPFRDQLKELVLQGCSTAELKQEMIRIGITSLRMAGLAKVRGGMTTIEEVLRTTASDSN
;
A
#
# COMPACT_ATOMS: atom_id res chain seq x y z
N LEU A 1 10.22 15.89 1.69
CA LEU A 1 10.65 14.97 0.61
C LEU A 1 12.17 14.85 0.47
N SER A 2 12.96 15.73 1.10
CA SER A 2 14.41 15.88 0.90
C SER A 2 15.31 14.69 1.31
N ASN A 3 14.78 13.67 2.01
CA ASN A 3 15.56 12.51 2.48
C ASN A 3 14.99 11.14 2.07
N LEU A 4 14.14 11.07 1.02
CA LEU A 4 13.63 9.79 0.53
C LEU A 4 14.57 9.22 -0.55
N LYS A 5 15.34 8.18 -0.19
CA LYS A 5 16.18 7.46 -1.15
C LYS A 5 15.38 6.33 -1.80
N LEU A 6 15.03 6.52 -3.06
CA LEU A 6 14.34 5.50 -3.85
C LEU A 6 15.36 4.56 -4.49
N MET A 7 15.01 3.27 -4.55
CA MET A 7 15.86 2.24 -5.12
C MET A 7 15.20 1.63 -6.35
N LYS A 8 16.01 1.31 -7.36
CA LYS A 8 15.61 0.61 -8.57
C LYS A 8 16.77 -0.24 -9.07
N GLY A 9 16.52 -1.50 -9.41
CA GLY A 9 17.54 -2.38 -9.96
C GLY A 9 17.87 -2.00 -11.41
N THR A 10 19.15 -2.04 -11.77
CA THR A 10 19.63 -1.74 -13.13
C THR A 10 19.47 -2.90 -14.11
N GLY A 11 19.22 -4.12 -13.61
CA GLY A 11 19.30 -5.35 -14.40
C GLY A 11 20.67 -6.02 -14.28
N CYS A 12 20.68 -7.34 -14.14
CA CYS A 12 21.88 -8.19 -14.18
C CYS A 12 21.50 -9.65 -14.41
N ALA A 13 22.49 -10.51 -14.65
CA ALA A 13 22.29 -11.95 -14.85
C ALA A 13 21.49 -12.63 -13.71
N THR A 14 21.69 -12.20 -12.46
CA THR A 14 21.01 -12.78 -11.28
C THR A 14 19.49 -12.52 -11.26
N CYS A 15 19.03 -11.43 -11.87
CA CYS A 15 17.61 -11.08 -11.97
C CYS A 15 17.06 -11.26 -13.39
N GLY A 16 17.83 -11.85 -14.31
CA GLY A 16 17.46 -11.98 -15.72
C GLY A 16 17.20 -10.62 -16.37
N ASP A 17 18.03 -9.62 -16.04
CA ASP A 17 17.95 -8.24 -16.51
C ASP A 17 16.65 -7.48 -16.17
N SER A 18 15.76 -8.05 -15.36
CA SER A 18 14.49 -7.41 -14.96
C SER A 18 14.66 -6.25 -13.98
N GLY A 19 15.75 -6.24 -13.21
CA GLY A 19 15.92 -5.33 -12.07
C GLY A 19 15.16 -5.72 -10.80
N TYR A 20 14.45 -6.86 -10.81
CA TYR A 20 13.68 -7.38 -9.66
C TYR A 20 14.04 -8.84 -9.36
N LYS A 21 14.04 -9.23 -8.08
CA LYS A 21 14.20 -10.64 -7.69
C LYS A 21 13.34 -10.96 -6.47
N GLY A 22 12.56 -12.04 -6.57
CA GLY A 22 11.60 -12.41 -5.54
C GLY A 22 10.34 -11.54 -5.57
N ARG A 23 9.52 -11.65 -4.52
CA ARG A 23 8.27 -10.90 -4.36
C ARG A 23 8.14 -10.46 -2.90
N VAL A 24 7.50 -9.33 -2.67
CA VAL A 24 7.14 -8.84 -1.33
C VAL A 24 5.63 -8.69 -1.25
N ALA A 25 5.04 -9.18 -0.17
CA ALA A 25 3.61 -9.02 0.07
C ALA A 25 3.31 -7.63 0.62
N LEU A 26 2.21 -7.04 0.13
CA LEU A 26 1.57 -5.87 0.71
C LEU A 26 0.30 -6.34 1.41
N TYR A 27 0.04 -5.80 2.60
CA TYR A 27 -1.11 -6.19 3.41
C TYR A 27 -1.91 -4.96 3.81
N GLU A 28 -3.23 -5.10 3.71
CA GLU A 28 -4.21 -4.21 4.32
C GLU A 28 -5.02 -5.08 5.28
N VAL A 29 -4.80 -4.88 6.59
CA VAL A 29 -5.47 -5.66 7.62
C VAL A 29 -6.44 -4.74 8.34
N MET A 30 -7.73 -5.00 8.18
CA MET A 30 -8.81 -4.18 8.72
C MET A 30 -9.55 -4.94 9.84
N PRO A 31 -9.10 -4.86 11.10
CA PRO A 31 -9.88 -5.36 12.23
C PRO A 31 -11.24 -4.66 12.25
N PHE A 32 -12.31 -5.44 12.34
CA PHE A 32 -13.67 -4.91 12.28
C PHE A 32 -14.10 -4.32 13.63
N ARG A 33 -13.62 -3.10 13.90
CA ARG A 33 -13.91 -2.33 15.11
C ARG A 33 -15.35 -1.83 15.12
N ASP A 34 -15.85 -1.48 16.30
CA ASP A 34 -17.27 -1.09 16.47
C ASP A 34 -17.67 0.13 15.64
N GLN A 35 -16.75 1.07 15.41
CA GLN A 35 -16.96 2.23 14.52
C GLN A 35 -17.26 1.82 13.07
N LEU A 36 -16.56 0.80 12.55
CA LEU A 36 -16.77 0.29 11.20
C LEU A 36 -18.07 -0.51 11.11
N LYS A 37 -18.42 -1.27 12.16
CA LYS A 37 -19.69 -1.99 12.24
C LYS A 37 -20.87 -1.02 12.16
N GLU A 38 -20.82 0.06 12.94
CA GLU A 38 -21.86 1.07 12.98
C GLU A 38 -22.06 1.73 11.62
N LEU A 39 -20.97 2.12 10.93
CA LEU A 39 -21.05 2.66 9.57
C LEU A 39 -21.71 1.70 8.58
N VAL A 40 -21.39 0.40 8.66
CA VAL A 40 -22.01 -0.60 7.80
C VAL A 40 -23.52 -0.72 8.10
N LEU A 41 -23.93 -0.69 9.37
CA LEU A 41 -25.35 -0.71 9.75
C LEU A 41 -26.11 0.54 9.25
N GLN A 42 -25.42 1.67 9.16
CA GLN A 42 -25.95 2.92 8.61
C GLN A 42 -25.99 2.94 7.08
N GLY A 43 -25.50 1.90 6.41
CA GLY A 43 -25.50 1.79 4.95
C GLY A 43 -24.45 2.64 4.26
N CYS A 44 -23.28 2.86 4.90
CA CYS A 44 -22.20 3.64 4.30
C CYS A 44 -21.73 3.07 2.96
N SER A 45 -21.25 3.96 2.10
CA SER A 45 -20.50 3.59 0.90
C SER A 45 -19.14 2.99 1.23
N THR A 46 -18.54 2.29 0.26
CA THR A 46 -17.18 1.75 0.39
C THR A 46 -16.13 2.85 0.55
N ALA A 47 -16.35 4.03 -0.04
CA ALA A 47 -15.45 5.19 0.09
C ALA A 47 -15.47 5.74 1.52
N GLU A 48 -16.66 5.91 2.11
CA GLU A 48 -16.81 6.34 3.51
C GLU A 48 -16.17 5.32 4.48
N LEU A 49 -16.38 4.02 4.24
CA LEU A 49 -15.77 2.96 5.04
C LEU A 49 -14.23 3.00 4.96
N LYS A 50 -13.67 3.22 3.76
CA LYS A 50 -12.23 3.33 3.55
C LYS A 50 -11.65 4.58 4.24
N GLN A 51 -12.34 5.71 4.15
CA GLN A 51 -11.93 6.93 4.83
C GLN A 51 -11.91 6.74 6.36
N GLU A 52 -12.94 6.11 6.91
CA GLU A 52 -12.97 5.80 8.34
C GLU A 52 -11.86 4.85 8.75
N MET A 53 -11.64 3.77 7.98
CA MET A 53 -10.55 2.82 8.18
C MET A 53 -9.20 3.55 8.30
N ILE A 54 -8.88 4.44 7.35
CA ILE A 54 -7.64 5.22 7.36
C ILE A 54 -7.61 6.18 8.57
N ARG A 55 -8.73 6.86 8.87
CA ARG A 55 -8.87 7.80 9.99
C ARG A 55 -8.56 7.13 11.33
N ILE A 56 -9.01 5.89 11.54
CA ILE A 56 -8.78 5.13 12.77
C ILE A 56 -7.41 4.43 12.82
N GLY A 57 -6.53 4.75 11.86
CA GLY A 57 -5.13 4.34 11.85
C GLY A 57 -4.85 3.01 11.16
N ILE A 58 -5.80 2.45 10.41
CA ILE A 58 -5.56 1.24 9.62
C ILE A 58 -4.78 1.63 8.36
N THR A 59 -3.71 0.89 8.10
CA THR A 59 -2.82 1.12 6.96
C THR A 59 -3.45 0.54 5.70
N SER A 60 -3.68 1.38 4.69
CA SER A 60 -4.14 0.93 3.37
C SER A 60 -3.06 0.15 2.63
N LEU A 61 -3.45 -0.57 1.58
CA LEU A 61 -2.53 -1.31 0.71
C LEU A 61 -1.51 -0.37 0.03
N ARG A 62 -1.94 0.84 -0.37
CA ARG A 62 -1.07 1.87 -0.94
C ARG A 62 -0.06 2.37 0.08
N MET A 63 -0.51 2.67 1.31
CA MET A 63 0.37 3.09 2.40
C MET A 63 1.39 1.99 2.75
N ALA A 64 0.96 0.73 2.80
CA ALA A 64 1.85 -0.42 3.00
C ALA A 64 2.92 -0.52 1.91
N GLY A 65 2.52 -0.34 0.64
CA GLY A 65 3.44 -0.28 -0.50
C GLY A 65 4.47 0.84 -0.37
N LEU A 66 4.02 2.06 -0.06
CA LEU A 66 4.91 3.21 0.13
C LEU A 66 5.89 3.01 1.29
N ALA A 67 5.47 2.33 2.37
CA ALA A 67 6.37 1.96 3.45
C ALA A 67 7.47 0.98 2.99
N LYS A 68 7.15 0.03 2.10
CA LYS A 68 8.13 -0.89 1.49
C LYS A 68 9.07 -0.19 0.52
N VAL A 69 8.59 0.81 -0.22
CA VAL A 69 9.43 1.68 -1.06
C VAL A 69 10.44 2.43 -0.22
N ARG A 70 9.99 3.06 0.88
CA ARG A 70 10.87 3.76 1.80
C ARG A 70 11.93 2.84 2.42
N GLY A 71 11.59 1.57 2.61
CA GLY A 71 12.52 0.53 3.07
C GLY A 71 13.40 -0.09 1.98
N GLY A 72 13.32 0.35 0.74
CA GLY A 72 14.13 -0.17 -0.37
C GLY A 72 13.75 -1.58 -0.85
N MET A 73 12.58 -2.10 -0.46
CA MET A 73 12.16 -3.48 -0.81
C MET A 73 11.45 -3.58 -2.16
N THR A 74 10.87 -2.47 -2.64
CA THR A 74 10.16 -2.39 -3.92
C THR A 74 10.29 -0.98 -4.50
N THR A 75 9.82 -0.78 -5.73
CA THR A 75 9.88 0.50 -6.45
C THR A 75 8.54 1.24 -6.37
N ILE A 76 8.55 2.55 -6.64
CA ILE A 76 7.30 3.32 -6.73
C ILE A 76 6.44 2.77 -7.88
N GLU A 77 7.06 2.40 -8.99
CA GLU A 77 6.39 1.88 -10.18
C GLU A 77 5.63 0.57 -9.87
N GLU A 78 6.23 -0.35 -9.09
CA GLU A 78 5.54 -1.55 -8.64
C GLU A 78 4.31 -1.23 -7.79
N VAL A 79 4.45 -0.30 -6.84
CA VAL A 79 3.34 0.08 -5.94
C VAL A 79 2.21 0.75 -6.71
N LEU A 80 2.52 1.69 -7.60
CA LEU A 80 1.51 2.37 -8.41
C LEU A 80 0.79 1.41 -9.36
N ARG A 81 1.50 0.41 -9.90
CA ARG A 81 0.90 -0.60 -10.79
C ARG A 81 -0.02 -1.58 -10.06
N THR A 82 0.28 -1.90 -8.79
CA THR A 82 -0.38 -2.99 -8.05
C THR A 82 -1.40 -2.53 -7.01
N THR A 83 -1.50 -1.23 -6.75
CA THR A 83 -2.42 -0.68 -5.71
C THR A 83 -3.20 0.52 -6.23
N ALA A 84 -4.39 0.78 -5.69
CA ALA A 84 -5.22 1.94 -6.02
C ALA A 84 -4.94 3.16 -5.13
N SER A 85 -5.37 4.35 -5.57
CA SER A 85 -5.25 5.58 -4.78
C SER A 85 -6.14 5.52 -3.52
N ASP A 86 -5.73 6.23 -2.47
CA ASP A 86 -6.53 6.40 -1.25
C ASP A 86 -7.51 7.58 -1.35
N SER A 87 -7.41 8.38 -2.39
CA SER A 87 -8.25 9.57 -2.64
C SER A 87 -9.45 9.32 -3.55
N ASN A 88 -9.79 8.06 -3.83
CA ASN A 88 -10.91 7.67 -4.69
C ASN A 88 -12.23 7.57 -3.92
#